data_AF-A0A366KAP8-F1
#
_entry.id   AF-A0A366KAP8-F1
#
_cell.length_a   1.000
_cell.length_b   1.000
_cell.length_c   1.000
_cell.angle_alpha   90.00
_cell.angle_beta   90.00
_cell.angle_gamma   90.00
#
_symmetry.space_group_name_H-M   'P 1'
#
loop_
_entity.id
_entity.type
_entity.pdbx_description
1 polymer ?
#
loop_
_entity_poly.entity_id
_entity_poly.type
_entity_poly.pdbx_seq_one_letter_code
_entity_poly.pdbx_strand_id
1 'polypeptide(L)' 'MKVQQPAATAKSLANTLASYPERQRPERKTQASFMLPAETHRRLKRFAADKGVSMSAIVAEWIEANC' A
#
# COMPACT_ATOMS: atom_id res chain seq x y z
N MET A 1 -27.77 -10.75 46.36
CA MET A 1 -27.21 -11.07 45.02
C MET A 1 -26.11 -10.05 44.71
N LYS A 2 -24.86 -10.49 44.51
CA LYS A 2 -23.72 -9.59 44.21
C LYS A 2 -23.62 -9.42 42.70
N VAL A 3 -24.03 -8.26 42.19
CA VAL A 3 -23.87 -7.89 40.78
C VAL A 3 -22.38 -7.65 40.54
N GLN A 4 -21.71 -8.61 39.92
CA GLN A 4 -20.28 -8.54 39.64
C GLN A 4 -20.00 -7.54 38.50
N GLN A 5 -19.30 -6.49 38.91
CA GLN A 5 -18.50 -5.47 38.22
C GLN A 5 -18.49 -5.41 36.66
N PRO A 6 -18.66 -4.20 36.07
CA PRO A 6 -18.52 -3.94 34.62
C PRO A 6 -17.08 -4.03 34.08
N ALA A 7 -16.08 -4.30 34.93
CA ALA A 7 -14.68 -4.41 34.55
C ALA A 7 -14.37 -5.66 33.71
N ALA A 8 -15.13 -6.75 33.90
CA ALA A 8 -15.01 -7.95 33.08
C ALA A 8 -15.47 -7.68 31.63
N THR A 9 -16.50 -6.84 31.47
CA THR A 9 -17.05 -6.45 30.16
C THR A 9 -16.08 -5.57 29.38
N ALA A 10 -15.41 -4.62 30.04
CA ALA A 10 -14.43 -3.73 29.39
C ALA A 10 -13.20 -4.50 28.89
N LYS A 11 -12.70 -5.48 29.66
CA LYS A 11 -11.59 -6.34 29.25
C LYS A 11 -11.99 -7.29 28.11
N SER A 12 -13.22 -7.80 28.13
CA SER A 12 -13.76 -8.62 27.04
C SER A 12 -13.88 -7.84 25.74
N LEU A 13 -14.36 -6.60 25.80
CA LEU A 13 -14.42 -5.71 24.62
C LEU A 13 -13.02 -5.35 24.09
N ALA A 14 -12.08 -5.02 24.97
CA ALA A 14 -10.70 -4.70 24.56
C ALA A 14 -10.01 -5.91 23.89
N ASN A 15 -10.18 -7.12 24.43
CA ASN A 15 -9.67 -8.34 23.81
C ASN A 15 -10.37 -8.64 22.48
N THR A 16 -11.67 -8.37 22.37
CA THR A 16 -12.41 -8.58 21.12
C THR A 16 -11.95 -7.62 20.03
N LEU A 17 -11.71 -6.34 20.36
CA LEU A 17 -11.15 -5.34 19.45
C LEU A 17 -9.69 -5.64 19.06
N ALA A 18 -8.85 -6.05 20.01
CA ALA A 18 -7.46 -6.43 19.74
C ALA A 18 -7.35 -7.73 18.92
N SER A 19 -8.34 -8.62 19.02
CA SER A 19 -8.39 -9.88 18.28
C SER A 19 -8.94 -9.72 16.85
N TYR A 20 -9.39 -8.53 16.47
CA TYR A 20 -9.51 -8.22 15.05
C TYR A 20 -8.11 -7.89 14.55
N PRO A 21 -7.49 -8.72 13.69
CA PRO A 21 -6.34 -8.25 12.95
C PRO A 21 -6.81 -7.00 12.23
N GLU A 22 -6.20 -5.87 12.59
CA GLU A 22 -6.31 -4.59 11.91
C GLU A 22 -6.34 -4.94 10.42
N ARG A 23 -7.52 -4.83 9.79
CA ARG A 23 -7.71 -5.21 8.40
C ARG A 23 -6.76 -4.30 7.66
N GLN A 24 -5.56 -4.78 7.38
CA GLN A 24 -4.59 -4.14 6.52
C GLN A 24 -5.38 -3.82 5.28
N ARG A 25 -5.74 -2.55 5.14
CA ARG A 25 -6.56 -2.06 4.05
C ARG A 25 -5.82 -2.58 2.81
N PRO A 26 -6.43 -3.45 1.99
CA PRO A 26 -5.70 -4.05 0.90
C PRO A 26 -5.16 -2.89 0.08
N GLU A 27 -3.83 -2.77 0.02
CA GLU A 27 -3.20 -1.75 -0.80
C GLU A 27 -3.83 -1.89 -2.17
N ARG A 28 -4.57 -0.86 -2.59
CA ARG A 28 -5.26 -0.89 -3.87
C ARG A 28 -4.17 -0.88 -4.92
N LYS A 29 -3.80 -2.07 -5.39
CA LYS A 29 -2.89 -2.25 -6.51
C LYS A 29 -3.62 -1.76 -7.76
N THR A 30 -3.48 -0.47 -8.03
CA THR A 30 -4.00 0.15 -9.24
C THR A 30 -3.03 -0.17 -10.37
N GLN A 31 -3.47 -0.98 -11.33
CA GLN A 31 -2.71 -1.22 -12.55
C GLN A 31 -3.01 -0.08 -13.53
N ALA A 32 -1.98 0.65 -13.94
CA ALA A 32 -2.06 1.65 -15.00
C ALA A 32 -1.31 1.15 -16.23
N SER A 33 -1.92 1.30 -17.41
CA SER A 33 -1.28 1.00 -18.70
C SER A 33 -1.10 2.31 -19.46
N PHE A 34 0.13 2.62 -19.84
CA PHE A 34 0.48 3.84 -20.55
C PHE A 34 1.01 3.48 -21.94
N MET A 35 0.50 4.16 -22.96
CA MET A 35 1.07 4.08 -24.30
C MET A 35 2.12 5.17 -24.44
N LEU A 36 3.37 4.76 -24.63
CA LEU A 36 4.51 5.65 -24.83
C LEU A 36 5.03 5.48 -26.26
N PRO A 37 5.51 6.57 -26.90
CA PRO A 37 6.26 6.45 -28.15
C PRO A 37 7.45 5.49 -27.99
N ALA A 38 7.73 4.70 -29.04
CA ALA A 38 8.75 3.66 -28.99
C ALA A 38 10.14 4.21 -28.62
N GLU A 39 10.45 5.42 -29.07
CA GLU A 39 11.71 6.10 -28.76
C GLU A 39 11.82 6.46 -27.27
N THR A 40 10.76 7.05 -26.70
CA THR A 40 10.67 7.36 -25.27
C THR A 40 10.78 6.09 -24.42
N HIS A 41 10.11 5.01 -24.82
CA HIS A 41 10.19 3.72 -24.13
C HIS A 41 11.63 3.15 -24.14
N ARG A 42 12.35 3.23 -25.27
CA ARG A 42 13.75 2.80 -25.34
C ARG A 42 14.67 3.63 -24.45
N ARG A 43 14.47 4.95 -24.41
CA ARG A 43 15.24 5.84 -23.54
C ARG A 43 14.98 5.54 -22.06
N LEU A 44 13.71 5.35 -21.68
CA LEU A 44 13.34 5.00 -20.30
C LEU A 44 13.93 3.66 -19.89
N LYS A 45 13.90 2.66 -20.78
CA LYS A 45 14.49 1.35 -20.52
C LYS A 45 15.99 1.41 -20.27
N ARG A 46 16.73 2.22 -21.05
CA ARG A 46 18.18 2.42 -20.83
C ARG A 46 18.45 3.12 -19.51
N PHE A 47 17.72 4.20 -19.24
CA PHE A 47 17.86 4.94 -17.98
C PHE A 47 17.55 4.09 -16.74
N ALA A 48 16.54 3.21 -16.84
CA ALA A 48 16.23 2.23 -15.80
C ALA A 48 17.37 1.23 -15.59
N ALA A 49 17.96 0.73 -16.68
CA ALA A 49 19.11 -0.18 -16.61
C ALA A 49 20.34 0.50 -15.98
N ASP A 50 20.62 1.75 -16.35
CA ASP A 50 21.77 2.51 -15.81
C ASP A 50 21.64 2.77 -14.31
N LYS A 51 20.41 3.00 -13.82
CA LYS A 51 20.12 3.18 -12.40
C LYS A 51 19.94 1.87 -11.63
N GLY A 52 19.92 0.72 -12.31
CA GLY A 52 19.67 -0.58 -11.68
C GLY A 52 18.26 -0.74 -11.09
N VAL A 53 17.28 0.00 -11.59
CA VAL A 53 15.88 -0.03 -11.11
C VAL A 53 14.92 -0.49 -12.21
N SER A 54 13.72 -0.90 -11.82
CA SER A 54 12.69 -1.26 -12.81
C SER A 54 12.13 -0.01 -13.49
N MET A 55 11.73 -0.17 -14.75
CA MET A 55 11.10 0.91 -15.52
C MET A 55 9.82 1.44 -14.84
N SER A 56 9.05 0.55 -14.21
CA SER A 56 7.84 0.92 -13.46
C SER A 56 8.15 1.71 -12.19
N ALA A 57 9.28 1.47 -11.51
CA ALA A 57 9.68 2.25 -10.35
C ALA A 57 9.98 3.71 -10.72
N ILE A 58 10.63 3.94 -11.87
CA ILE A 58 10.90 5.29 -12.37
C ILE A 58 9.61 6.03 -12.71
N VAL A 59 8.66 5.33 -13.34
CA VAL A 59 7.36 5.94 -13.66
C VAL A 59 6.57 6.22 -12.38
N ALA A 60 6.60 5.34 -11.39
CA ALA A 60 5.95 5.56 -10.09
C ALA A 60 6.55 6.77 -9.35
N GLU A 61 7.88 6.86 -9.28
CA GLU A 61 8.59 8.01 -8.70
C GLU A 61 8.22 9.32 -9.41
N TRP A 62 8.13 9.29 -10.75
CA TRP A 62 7.71 10.45 -11.51
C TRP A 62 6.25 10.85 -11.23
N ILE A 63 5.34 9.88 -11.09
CA ILE A 63 3.94 10.16 -10.74
C ILE A 63 3.87 10.79 -9.34
N GLU A 64 4.54 10.21 -8.34
CA GLU A 64 4.56 10.75 -6.97
C GLU A 64 5.12 12.17 -6.89
N ALA A 65 6.05 12.53 -7.79
CA ALA A 65 6.63 13.87 -7.84
C ALA A 65 5.78 14.91 -8.59
N ASN A 66 4.82 14.50 -9.44
CA ASN A 66 4.12 15.40 -10.37
C ASN A 66 2.58 15.36 -10.26
N CYS A 67 2.00 14.42 -9.50
CA CYS A 67 0.56 14.22 -9.35
C CYS A 67 0.18 14.22 -7.87
#